data_AF-A0A956YDK3-F1
#
_entry.id   AF-A0A956YDK3-F1
#
_cell.length_a   1.000
_cell.length_b   1.000
_cell.length_c   1.000
_cell.angle_alpha   90.00
_cell.angle_beta   90.00
_cell.angle_gamma   90.00
#
_symmetry.space_group_name_H-M   'P 1'
#
loop_
_entity.id
_entity.type
_entity.pdbx_description
1 polymer ?
#
loop_
_entity_poly.entity_id
_entity_poly.type
_entity_poly.pdbx_seq_one_letter_code
_entity_poly.pdbx_strand_id
1 'polypeptide(L)'
;PEHLIFDPRRMEINEFLTQPLHQFANGGSEYDEVFPAFTRSSRTCTSCHEVGSTHDWLPYADRHTEALACETCHIPQLTAPALESVDWTVLNADGGAVMSYRGMEGDGTSALLTGYQPVILPQEQGDNVVLAPYNLVTSWYWVYGDPAQPVPLEALQNAWLDDGEYAADIVAKFDANVDGVIDADELVIDSEEKTNLIADRLAEQGIENAHIAGDVEAYGIHHNVTHGEWAISNCETCHSENSLLAAPMVISDHTPGGAEPTFINSDNAELNGALSVDDNGTLMYDPAFDVEPVNFYIMGKSNVSIIDWIGVLLFLGSLAGVTLHGGLRYLAARRAPAPSEPELREVYMYTIYERQWHWLQTVVIFGLIFTGLVIHKPDMFGMFSFRYIVLVHNALAIILVINAALAAFYHLVSGEIQQFLPKPYGFFNKMFAQARYYLWGIFHNEPHPFDKTPDAKMNPIQQLTYFGLLNVLLPLQVLTGIAMWGAQQWPDVTASLGGLPFLAPFHSLIAWLLATFIVVHVYMTTTGHTPLANIRAMIFGWDEVETHGTESHGTESTGATS
;
A
#
# COMPACT_ATOMS: atom_id res chain seq x y z
N PRO A 1 25.86 1.56 27.11
CA PRO A 1 25.48 0.21 27.55
C PRO A 1 26.67 -0.47 28.24
N GLU A 2 26.46 -1.40 29.18
CA GLU A 2 27.56 -2.13 29.84
C GLU A 2 28.47 -2.88 28.85
N HIS A 3 28.00 -3.17 27.64
CA HIS A 3 28.76 -3.84 26.58
C HIS A 3 29.65 -2.91 25.71
N LEU A 4 29.64 -1.59 25.95
CA LEU A 4 30.50 -0.60 25.27
C LEU A 4 31.77 -0.29 26.09
N ILE A 5 32.44 -1.32 26.60
CA ILE A 5 33.73 -1.18 27.31
C ILE A 5 34.85 -0.81 26.31
N PHE A 6 34.66 -1.08 25.02
CA PHE A 6 35.57 -0.77 23.92
C PHE A 6 34.85 0.02 22.82
N ASP A 7 35.38 1.17 22.41
CA ASP A 7 34.83 2.06 21.37
C ASP A 7 35.92 2.36 20.32
N PRO A 8 35.92 1.69 19.15
CA PRO A 8 36.93 1.84 18.13
C PRO A 8 36.86 3.21 17.44
N ARG A 9 35.75 3.94 17.57
CA ARG A 9 35.66 5.34 17.10
C ARG A 9 36.54 6.27 17.91
N ARG A 10 37.03 5.81 19.08
CA ARG A 10 38.00 6.52 19.91
C ARG A 10 39.44 6.07 19.65
N MET A 11 39.66 5.07 18.80
CA MET A 11 41.00 4.72 18.37
C MET A 11 41.52 5.77 17.40
N GLU A 12 42.78 6.16 17.57
CA GLU A 12 43.47 6.98 16.58
C GLU A 12 43.58 6.20 15.27
N ILE A 13 43.54 6.90 14.14
CA ILE A 13 43.42 6.26 12.81
C ILE A 13 44.58 5.29 12.52
N ASN A 14 45.76 5.52 13.09
CA ASN A 14 46.92 4.64 12.99
C ASN A 14 46.77 3.33 13.78
N GLU A 15 46.06 3.35 14.89
CA GLU A 15 45.79 2.19 15.76
C GLU A 15 44.72 1.30 15.10
N PHE A 16 43.70 1.92 14.50
CA PHE A 16 42.71 1.22 13.67
C PHE A 16 43.34 0.54 12.44
N LEU A 17 44.26 1.21 11.74
CA LEU A 17 44.93 0.64 10.55
C LEU A 17 45.88 -0.52 10.88
N THR A 18 46.35 -0.64 12.12
CA THR A 18 47.31 -1.68 12.54
C THR A 18 46.64 -2.85 13.26
N GLN A 19 45.48 -2.63 13.88
CA GLN A 19 44.65 -3.66 14.50
C GLN A 19 43.15 -3.40 14.22
N PRO A 20 42.70 -3.55 12.96
CA PRO A 20 41.32 -3.26 12.64
C PRO A 20 40.41 -4.31 13.31
N LEU A 21 39.59 -3.87 14.26
CA LEU A 21 38.61 -4.72 14.92
C LEU A 21 37.28 -4.66 14.16
N HIS A 22 37.08 -5.59 13.22
CA HIS A 22 35.87 -5.70 12.41
C HIS A 22 34.65 -6.28 13.16
N GLN A 23 34.77 -6.54 14.47
CA GLN A 23 33.71 -7.21 15.28
C GLN A 23 32.55 -6.31 15.70
N PHE A 24 32.36 -5.14 15.08
CA PHE A 24 31.19 -4.30 15.35
C PHE A 24 29.88 -4.91 14.83
N ALA A 25 29.97 -5.78 13.83
CA ALA A 25 28.84 -6.45 13.19
C ALA A 25 29.22 -7.89 12.81
N ASN A 26 29.48 -8.75 13.79
CA ASN A 26 29.68 -10.17 13.50
C ASN A 26 28.32 -10.80 13.13
N GLY A 27 28.02 -10.81 11.83
CA GLY A 27 27.13 -11.82 11.23
C GLY A 27 27.82 -13.18 11.34
N GLY A 28 27.06 -14.27 11.48
CA GLY A 28 27.62 -15.60 11.73
C GLY A 28 28.79 -15.90 10.79
N SER A 29 29.92 -16.33 11.37
CA SER A 29 31.09 -16.77 10.59
C SER A 29 31.57 -18.12 11.11
N GLU A 30 32.30 -18.86 10.29
CA GLU A 30 32.92 -20.15 10.66
C GLU A 30 33.83 -20.07 11.91
N TYR A 31 34.16 -18.86 12.38
CA TYR A 31 34.94 -18.60 13.59
C TYR A 31 34.11 -18.57 14.89
N ASP A 32 32.81 -18.84 14.81
CA ASP A 32 31.86 -18.83 15.93
C ASP A 32 32.21 -19.81 17.07
N GLU A 33 33.04 -20.83 16.82
CA GLU A 33 33.49 -21.79 17.84
C GLU A 33 34.53 -21.22 18.82
N VAL A 34 35.23 -20.13 18.45
CA VAL A 34 36.37 -19.61 19.22
C VAL A 34 35.93 -18.65 20.34
N PHE A 35 34.79 -17.95 20.17
CA PHE A 35 34.27 -16.99 21.14
C PHE A 35 32.74 -17.08 21.31
N PRO A 36 32.24 -18.08 22.07
CA PRO A 36 30.80 -18.36 22.23
C PRO A 36 29.95 -17.20 22.75
N ALA A 37 30.57 -16.23 23.44
CA ALA A 37 29.89 -15.05 23.99
C ALA A 37 29.53 -13.99 22.93
N PHE A 38 30.08 -14.09 21.71
CA PHE A 38 29.87 -13.13 20.61
C PHE A 38 29.33 -13.78 19.33
N THR A 39 29.13 -15.11 19.34
CA THR A 39 28.44 -15.91 18.32
C THR A 39 27.01 -15.39 18.14
N ARG A 40 26.61 -15.08 16.90
CA ARG A 40 25.30 -14.48 16.57
C ARG A 40 24.97 -13.22 17.38
N SER A 41 25.98 -12.47 17.84
CA SER A 41 25.73 -11.24 18.58
C SER A 41 25.27 -10.09 17.69
N SER A 42 25.13 -10.31 16.37
CA SER A 42 24.70 -9.40 15.30
C SER A 42 24.07 -8.15 15.87
N ARG A 43 24.94 -7.22 16.27
CA ARG A 43 24.51 -6.06 17.04
C ARG A 43 23.75 -5.22 16.04
N THR A 44 22.43 -5.26 16.15
CA THR A 44 21.54 -4.44 15.36
C THR A 44 21.81 -2.97 15.68
N CYS A 45 21.38 -2.07 14.81
CA CYS A 45 21.41 -0.64 15.08
C CYS A 45 20.81 -0.30 16.45
N THR A 46 19.73 -1.00 16.83
CA THR A 46 19.02 -0.85 18.12
C THR A 46 19.82 -1.31 19.35
N SER A 47 20.93 -2.04 19.17
CA SER A 47 21.84 -2.40 20.26
C SER A 47 22.58 -1.17 20.82
N CYS A 48 22.75 -0.12 20.00
CA CYS A 48 23.45 1.11 20.36
C CYS A 48 22.60 2.39 20.18
N HIS A 49 21.56 2.35 19.34
CA HIS A 49 20.69 3.49 19.04
C HIS A 49 19.29 3.29 19.62
N GLU A 50 18.72 4.39 20.12
CA GLU A 50 17.33 4.44 20.57
C GLU A 50 16.49 5.18 19.53
N VAL A 51 15.50 4.50 18.97
CA VAL A 51 14.65 5.00 17.89
C VAL A 51 13.78 6.16 18.39
N GLY A 52 13.14 5.98 19.55
CA GLY A 52 12.15 6.91 20.10
C GLY A 52 12.70 8.28 20.53
N SER A 53 14.02 8.44 20.68
CA SER A 53 14.64 9.72 21.05
C SER A 53 15.25 10.49 19.87
N THR A 54 15.29 9.89 18.69
CA THR A 54 16.00 10.43 17.51
C THR A 54 15.12 10.55 16.27
N HIS A 55 13.97 9.85 16.22
CA HIS A 55 13.10 9.77 15.05
C HIS A 55 11.73 10.46 15.25
N ASP A 56 11.70 11.61 15.93
CA ASP A 56 10.47 12.40 16.15
C ASP A 56 9.72 12.78 14.86
N TRP A 57 10.41 12.72 13.72
CA TRP A 57 9.83 12.97 12.42
C TRP A 57 8.94 11.83 11.90
N LEU A 58 9.21 10.59 12.32
CA LEU A 58 8.62 9.35 11.83
C LEU A 58 7.42 8.93 12.72
N PRO A 59 6.18 9.04 12.23
CA PRO A 59 5.03 8.51 12.94
C PRO A 59 5.13 6.99 13.04
N TYR A 60 4.65 6.42 14.14
CA TYR A 60 4.64 4.97 14.35
C TYR A 60 6.01 4.31 14.22
N ALA A 61 7.04 4.88 14.85
CA ALA A 61 8.42 4.44 14.68
C ALA A 61 8.62 2.94 15.00
N ASP A 62 7.99 2.40 16.05
CA ASP A 62 8.18 0.97 16.38
C ASP A 62 7.61 0.06 15.29
N ARG A 63 6.47 0.42 14.67
CA ARG A 63 5.92 -0.33 13.52
C ARG A 63 6.85 -0.30 12.32
N HIS A 64 7.47 0.85 12.07
CA HIS A 64 8.44 0.94 10.98
C HIS A 64 9.66 0.07 11.27
N THR A 65 10.17 0.05 12.49
CA THR A 65 11.33 -0.78 12.84
C THR A 65 11.02 -2.26 13.04
N GLU A 66 9.75 -2.64 13.14
CA GLU A 66 9.30 -4.03 13.05
C GLU A 66 9.20 -4.51 11.61
N ALA A 67 8.94 -3.62 10.65
CA ALA A 67 8.77 -3.96 9.24
C ALA A 67 10.01 -3.68 8.38
N LEU A 68 10.86 -2.73 8.78
CA LEU A 68 12.03 -2.25 8.05
C LEU A 68 13.27 -2.40 8.91
N ALA A 69 14.34 -2.94 8.31
CA ALA A 69 15.68 -2.78 8.84
C ALA A 69 16.07 -1.29 8.83
N CYS A 70 16.93 -0.87 9.76
CA CYS A 70 17.39 0.52 9.81
C CYS A 70 18.12 0.91 8.52
N GLU A 71 18.84 -0.05 7.95
CA GLU A 71 19.55 0.01 6.69
C GLU A 71 18.65 0.43 5.52
N THR A 72 17.36 0.06 5.51
CA THR A 72 16.43 0.45 4.45
C THR A 72 16.24 1.97 4.38
N CYS A 73 16.24 2.66 5.52
CA CYS A 73 16.15 4.13 5.56
C CYS A 73 17.52 4.81 5.49
N HIS A 74 18.57 4.12 5.94
CA HIS A 74 19.91 4.68 6.09
C HIS A 74 20.88 4.28 4.97
N ILE A 75 20.46 3.46 4.00
CA ILE A 75 21.21 3.14 2.78
C ILE A 75 20.28 3.35 1.58
N PRO A 76 19.78 4.58 1.35
CA PRO A 76 18.91 4.85 0.21
C PRO A 76 19.61 4.67 -1.14
N GLN A 77 20.92 4.87 -1.17
CA GLN A 77 21.75 4.77 -2.37
C GLN A 77 23.18 4.45 -1.95
N LEU A 78 23.85 3.58 -2.71
CA LEU A 78 25.27 3.33 -2.60
C LEU A 78 26.01 4.21 -3.60
N THR A 79 27.07 4.88 -3.15
CA THR A 79 27.92 5.72 -4.00
C THR A 79 29.06 4.95 -4.68
N ALA A 80 29.43 3.79 -4.12
CA ALA A 80 30.41 2.90 -4.69
C ALA A 80 29.75 1.95 -5.69
N PRO A 81 30.47 1.54 -6.75
CA PRO A 81 29.99 0.52 -7.66
C PRO A 81 29.94 -0.84 -6.96
N ALA A 82 29.10 -1.73 -7.46
CA ALA A 82 28.99 -3.10 -6.99
C ALA A 82 29.04 -4.06 -8.17
N LEU A 83 29.42 -5.31 -7.90
CA LEU A 83 29.34 -6.37 -8.90
C LEU A 83 27.87 -6.58 -9.29
N GLU A 84 27.61 -6.62 -10.59
CA GLU A 84 26.29 -6.84 -11.15
C GLU A 84 26.14 -8.26 -11.67
N SER A 85 27.00 -8.66 -12.60
CA SER A 85 27.01 -10.02 -13.12
C SER A 85 28.42 -10.54 -13.38
N VAL A 86 28.54 -11.87 -13.36
CA VAL A 86 29.74 -12.61 -13.72
C VAL A 86 29.36 -13.58 -14.81
N ASP A 87 29.89 -13.38 -16.01
CA ASP A 87 29.59 -14.19 -17.18
C ASP A 87 30.78 -15.10 -17.51
N TRP A 88 30.64 -16.38 -17.16
CA TRP A 88 31.54 -17.47 -17.56
C TRP A 88 31.09 -18.15 -18.86
N THR A 89 30.05 -17.67 -19.53
CA THR A 89 29.66 -18.21 -20.83
C THR A 89 30.62 -17.77 -21.93
N VAL A 90 31.23 -16.60 -21.74
CA VAL A 90 32.28 -15.98 -22.53
C VAL A 90 33.55 -15.78 -21.70
N LEU A 91 34.72 -15.72 -22.35
CA LEU A 91 36.00 -15.51 -21.67
C LEU A 91 36.76 -14.32 -22.23
N ASN A 92 37.35 -13.53 -21.33
CA ASN A 92 38.36 -12.53 -21.67
C ASN A 92 39.62 -13.20 -22.24
N ALA A 93 40.48 -12.41 -22.89
CA ALA A 93 41.74 -12.90 -23.45
C ALA A 93 42.72 -13.47 -22.38
N ASP A 94 42.53 -13.12 -21.11
CA ASP A 94 43.28 -13.69 -19.97
C ASP A 94 42.69 -15.02 -19.46
N GLY A 95 41.60 -15.51 -20.06
CA GLY A 95 40.89 -16.72 -19.68
C GLY A 95 39.99 -16.57 -18.46
N GLY A 96 39.73 -15.33 -18.00
CA GLY A 96 38.77 -15.02 -16.93
C GLY A 96 37.37 -14.70 -17.44
N ALA A 97 36.39 -14.71 -16.54
CA ALA A 97 35.02 -14.30 -16.81
C ALA A 97 34.90 -12.81 -17.16
N VAL A 98 33.88 -12.47 -17.94
CA VAL A 98 33.46 -11.08 -18.13
C VAL A 98 32.66 -10.66 -16.89
N MET A 99 33.01 -9.52 -16.30
CA MET A 99 32.32 -8.99 -15.12
C MET A 99 31.71 -7.63 -15.45
N SER A 100 30.45 -7.46 -15.10
CA SER A 100 29.76 -6.18 -15.18
C SER A 100 29.62 -5.57 -13.79
N TYR A 101 29.60 -4.25 -13.73
CA TYR A 101 29.50 -3.50 -12.48
C TYR A 101 28.41 -2.44 -12.59
N ARG A 102 27.54 -2.40 -11.60
CA ARG A 102 26.52 -1.34 -11.46
C ARG A 102 27.07 -0.13 -10.74
N GLY A 103 26.46 1.02 -11.00
CA GLY A 103 26.80 2.28 -10.33
C GLY A 103 28.09 2.93 -10.84
N MET A 104 28.48 2.60 -12.07
CA MET A 104 29.55 3.27 -12.79
C MET A 104 29.20 3.38 -14.29
N GLU A 105 29.69 4.44 -14.95
CA GLU A 105 29.58 4.64 -16.39
C GLU A 105 30.97 4.66 -17.02
N GLY A 106 31.17 3.82 -18.04
CA GLY A 106 32.45 3.62 -18.72
C GLY A 106 33.44 2.75 -17.97
N ASP A 107 34.60 2.52 -18.58
CA ASP A 107 35.55 1.50 -18.12
C ASP A 107 36.83 2.05 -17.47
N GLY A 108 37.47 1.17 -16.69
CA GLY A 108 38.79 1.37 -16.12
C GLY A 108 38.88 2.53 -15.13
N THR A 109 40.07 3.14 -15.02
CA THR A 109 40.34 4.21 -14.05
C THR A 109 39.65 5.54 -14.35
N SER A 110 39.01 5.66 -15.52
CA SER A 110 38.27 6.85 -15.97
C SER A 110 36.76 6.74 -15.76
N ALA A 111 36.27 5.60 -15.26
CA ALA A 111 34.85 5.38 -15.06
C ALA A 111 34.23 6.42 -14.12
N LEU A 112 33.07 6.94 -14.49
CA LEU A 112 32.30 7.86 -13.67
C LEU A 112 31.49 7.05 -12.66
N LEU A 113 31.74 7.25 -11.37
CA LEU A 113 30.93 6.62 -10.32
C LEU A 113 29.59 7.35 -10.19
N THR A 114 28.51 6.65 -10.51
CA THR A 114 27.13 7.15 -10.43
C THR A 114 26.39 6.61 -9.21
N GLY A 115 26.85 5.48 -8.66
CA GLY A 115 26.19 4.77 -7.59
C GLY A 115 24.90 4.08 -8.04
N TYR A 116 24.27 3.33 -7.13
CA TYR A 116 23.03 2.61 -7.44
C TYR A 116 22.10 2.54 -6.23
N GLN A 117 20.82 2.34 -6.51
CA GLN A 117 19.82 2.09 -5.48
C GLN A 117 19.73 0.58 -5.23
N PRO A 118 19.82 0.11 -3.97
CA PRO A 118 19.71 -1.31 -3.68
C PRO A 118 18.28 -1.79 -3.85
N VAL A 119 18.12 -3.09 -4.15
CA VAL A 119 16.81 -3.74 -4.06
C VAL A 119 16.48 -3.97 -2.60
N ILE A 120 15.21 -3.86 -2.24
CA ILE A 120 14.73 -4.14 -0.89
C ILE A 120 14.08 -5.51 -0.87
N LEU A 121 14.59 -6.40 -0.01
CA LEU A 121 14.12 -7.78 0.11
C LEU A 121 13.72 -8.13 1.54
N PRO A 122 12.83 -9.12 1.72
CA PRO A 122 12.58 -9.72 3.02
C PRO A 122 13.82 -10.44 3.56
N GLN A 123 14.11 -10.18 4.84
CA GLN A 123 15.18 -10.76 5.62
C GLN A 123 14.63 -11.32 6.92
N GLU A 124 14.97 -12.57 7.24
CA GLU A 124 14.72 -13.13 8.57
C GLU A 124 15.63 -12.45 9.60
N GLN A 125 15.03 -11.90 10.66
CA GLN A 125 15.73 -11.28 11.78
C GLN A 125 15.11 -11.77 13.10
N GLY A 126 15.64 -12.88 13.61
CA GLY A 126 15.08 -13.54 14.80
C GLY A 126 13.75 -14.21 14.48
N ASP A 127 12.69 -13.83 15.19
CA ASP A 127 11.32 -14.32 14.95
C ASP A 127 10.53 -13.43 13.96
N ASN A 128 11.13 -12.33 13.47
CA ASN A 128 10.49 -11.37 12.59
C ASN A 128 11.09 -11.43 11.19
N VAL A 129 10.30 -11.03 10.19
CA VAL A 129 10.78 -10.71 8.85
C VAL A 129 10.79 -9.20 8.70
N VAL A 130 11.90 -8.64 8.24
CA VAL A 130 12.08 -7.21 7.99
C VAL A 130 12.49 -6.98 6.54
N LEU A 131 12.17 -5.82 5.99
CA LEU A 131 12.67 -5.40 4.68
C LEU A 131 14.05 -4.75 4.82
N ALA A 132 15.05 -5.25 4.09
CA ALA A 132 16.45 -4.81 4.14
C ALA A 132 17.04 -4.62 2.73
N PRO A 133 18.10 -3.80 2.56
CA PRO A 133 18.73 -3.57 1.26
C PRO A 133 19.72 -4.68 0.88
N TYR A 134 19.66 -5.10 -0.38
CA TYR A 134 20.52 -6.13 -0.98
C TYR A 134 21.13 -5.67 -2.31
N ASN A 135 22.28 -6.24 -2.63
CA ASN A 135 22.81 -6.29 -3.98
C ASN A 135 22.53 -7.67 -4.57
N LEU A 136 22.02 -7.72 -5.80
CA LEU A 136 21.88 -8.97 -6.54
C LEU A 136 23.05 -9.14 -7.50
N VAL A 137 23.63 -10.34 -7.50
CA VAL A 137 24.69 -10.74 -8.42
C VAL A 137 24.19 -11.90 -9.27
N THR A 138 24.18 -11.73 -10.58
CA THR A 138 23.84 -12.81 -11.52
C THR A 138 25.11 -13.50 -12.01
N SER A 139 25.20 -14.81 -11.89
CA SER A 139 26.30 -15.60 -12.44
C SER A 139 25.80 -16.45 -13.60
N TRP A 140 26.44 -16.35 -14.76
CA TRP A 140 26.14 -17.18 -15.94
C TRP A 140 27.28 -18.16 -16.19
N TYR A 141 26.98 -19.42 -16.49
CA TYR A 141 28.00 -20.44 -16.67
C TYR A 141 27.49 -21.63 -17.50
N TRP A 142 28.43 -22.42 -18.02
CA TRP A 142 28.12 -23.65 -18.73
C TRP A 142 27.95 -24.82 -17.75
N VAL A 143 26.92 -25.63 -17.96
CA VAL A 143 26.68 -26.89 -17.25
C VAL A 143 26.55 -28.06 -18.21
N TYR A 144 26.85 -29.26 -17.71
CA TYR A 144 26.71 -30.51 -18.47
C TYR A 144 26.34 -31.68 -17.57
N GLY A 145 25.89 -32.78 -18.16
CA GLY A 145 25.56 -34.01 -17.45
C GLY A 145 24.19 -34.00 -16.75
N ASP A 146 23.87 -35.12 -16.09
CA ASP A 146 22.65 -35.32 -15.29
C ASP A 146 23.03 -36.08 -13.99
N PRO A 147 23.04 -35.44 -12.80
CA PRO A 147 22.63 -34.04 -12.57
C PRO A 147 23.61 -33.03 -13.21
N ALA A 148 23.08 -31.86 -13.55
CA ALA A 148 23.87 -30.77 -14.14
C ALA A 148 25.00 -30.35 -13.19
N GLN A 149 26.22 -30.23 -13.74
CA GLN A 149 27.41 -29.78 -13.03
C GLN A 149 28.15 -28.73 -13.86
N PRO A 150 28.83 -27.74 -13.22
CA PRO A 150 29.58 -26.73 -13.94
C PRO A 150 30.69 -27.32 -14.81
N VAL A 151 30.87 -26.78 -16.01
CA VAL A 151 32.00 -27.11 -16.89
C VAL A 151 33.32 -26.69 -16.22
N PRO A 152 34.33 -27.57 -16.17
CA PRO A 152 35.64 -27.20 -15.62
C PRO A 152 36.28 -26.03 -16.38
N LEU A 153 36.85 -25.07 -15.65
CA LEU A 153 37.46 -23.87 -16.23
C LEU A 153 38.49 -24.18 -17.31
N GLU A 154 39.32 -25.22 -17.13
CA GLU A 154 40.31 -25.64 -18.11
C GLU A 154 39.67 -26.05 -19.45
N ALA A 155 38.55 -26.78 -19.41
CA ALA A 155 37.84 -27.19 -20.61
C ALA A 155 37.15 -26.00 -21.31
N LEU A 156 36.64 -25.06 -20.52
CA LEU A 156 36.08 -23.81 -21.04
C LEU A 156 37.16 -22.93 -21.68
N GLN A 157 38.32 -22.79 -21.06
CA GLN A 157 39.47 -22.06 -21.63
C GLN A 157 39.91 -22.67 -22.96
N ASN A 158 40.02 -24.00 -23.04
CA ASN A 158 40.33 -24.70 -24.30
C ASN A 158 39.21 -24.56 -25.35
N ALA A 159 37.96 -24.34 -24.93
CA ALA A 159 36.83 -24.11 -25.85
C ALA A 159 36.79 -22.68 -26.41
N TRP A 160 37.55 -21.74 -25.84
CA TRP A 160 37.60 -20.34 -26.27
C TRP A 160 38.95 -19.94 -26.88
N LEU A 161 40.04 -20.48 -26.35
CA LEU A 161 41.40 -20.02 -26.61
C LEU A 161 42.26 -21.13 -27.23
N ASP A 162 42.99 -20.79 -28.29
CA ASP A 162 44.05 -21.61 -28.89
C ASP A 162 45.40 -20.93 -28.59
N ASP A 163 46.28 -21.59 -27.82
CA ASP A 163 47.59 -21.07 -27.41
C ASP A 163 47.56 -19.67 -26.74
N GLY A 164 46.45 -19.33 -26.08
CA GLY A 164 46.26 -18.06 -25.36
C GLY A 164 45.70 -16.90 -26.20
N GLU A 165 45.31 -17.17 -27.45
CA GLU A 165 44.56 -16.24 -28.31
C GLU A 165 43.17 -16.81 -28.62
N TYR A 166 42.20 -15.97 -28.96
CA TYR A 166 40.87 -16.45 -29.37
C TYR A 166 40.99 -17.36 -30.61
N ALA A 167 40.31 -18.50 -30.58
CA ALA A 167 40.29 -19.42 -31.70
C ALA A 167 39.69 -18.76 -32.96
N ALA A 168 40.15 -19.19 -34.14
CA ALA A 168 39.83 -18.50 -35.40
C ALA A 168 38.32 -18.51 -35.74
N ASP A 169 37.60 -19.55 -35.35
CA ASP A 169 36.15 -19.68 -35.50
C ASP A 169 35.37 -18.82 -34.50
N ILE A 170 35.89 -18.65 -33.28
CA ILE A 170 35.38 -17.70 -32.29
C ILE A 170 35.49 -16.27 -32.82
N VAL A 171 36.68 -15.86 -33.28
CA VAL A 171 36.89 -14.53 -33.88
C VAL A 171 35.93 -14.34 -35.07
N ALA A 172 35.86 -15.31 -35.98
CA ALA A 172 34.96 -15.22 -37.14
C ALA A 172 33.47 -15.08 -36.78
N LYS A 173 33.07 -15.44 -35.56
CA LYS A 173 31.68 -15.43 -35.11
C LYS A 173 31.32 -14.26 -34.20
N PHE A 174 32.26 -13.82 -33.37
CA PHE A 174 32.05 -12.77 -32.37
C PHE A 174 32.50 -11.39 -32.85
N ASP A 175 33.53 -11.29 -33.71
CA ASP A 175 33.98 -10.03 -34.34
C ASP A 175 32.93 -9.55 -35.36
N ALA A 176 32.03 -8.69 -34.90
CA ALA A 176 30.91 -8.17 -35.67
C ALA A 176 31.36 -7.03 -36.60
N ASN A 177 32.40 -6.30 -36.20
CA ASN A 177 32.92 -5.16 -36.96
C ASN A 177 33.96 -5.56 -38.03
N VAL A 178 34.46 -6.81 -37.96
CA VAL A 178 35.42 -7.46 -38.86
C VAL A 178 36.80 -6.79 -38.84
N ASP A 179 37.26 -6.33 -37.68
CA ASP A 179 38.59 -5.73 -37.49
C ASP A 179 39.67 -6.71 -36.98
N GLY A 180 39.27 -7.94 -36.63
CA GLY A 180 40.11 -9.02 -36.15
C GLY A 180 40.33 -9.02 -34.64
N VAL A 181 39.64 -8.15 -33.89
CA VAL A 181 39.66 -8.08 -32.43
C VAL A 181 38.23 -8.28 -31.93
N ILE A 182 38.06 -8.98 -30.80
CA ILE A 182 36.76 -9.07 -30.12
C ILE A 182 36.75 -8.00 -29.05
N ASP A 183 35.94 -6.96 -29.25
CA ASP A 183 35.72 -5.91 -28.25
C ASP A 183 34.78 -6.40 -27.12
N ALA A 184 34.72 -5.65 -26.02
CA ALA A 184 33.87 -5.99 -24.86
C ALA A 184 32.38 -6.11 -25.24
N ASP A 185 31.90 -5.23 -26.13
CA ASP A 185 30.50 -5.23 -26.61
C ASP A 185 30.20 -6.44 -27.53
N GLU A 186 31.23 -7.04 -28.13
CA GLU A 186 31.10 -8.19 -29.02
C GLU A 186 31.14 -9.52 -28.27
N LEU A 187 31.77 -9.52 -27.09
CA LEU A 187 31.99 -10.68 -26.24
C LEU A 187 30.72 -11.07 -25.46
N VAL A 188 29.66 -11.43 -26.20
CA VAL A 188 28.35 -11.82 -25.66
C VAL A 188 27.71 -12.93 -26.49
N ILE A 189 27.05 -13.90 -25.83
CA ILE A 189 26.25 -14.94 -26.50
C ILE A 189 24.80 -14.47 -26.65
N ASP A 190 24.51 -13.86 -27.79
CA ASP A 190 23.21 -13.24 -28.14
C ASP A 190 22.39 -14.06 -29.16
N SER A 191 22.91 -15.21 -29.61
CA SER A 191 22.32 -16.00 -30.69
C SER A 191 22.58 -17.49 -30.55
N GLU A 192 21.64 -18.30 -31.04
CA GLU A 192 21.73 -19.76 -31.04
C GLU A 192 22.99 -20.27 -31.76
N GLU A 193 23.43 -19.54 -32.80
CA GLU A 193 24.65 -19.88 -33.54
C GLU A 193 25.92 -19.69 -32.69
N LYS A 194 25.98 -18.65 -31.83
CA LYS A 194 27.08 -18.47 -30.87
C LYS A 194 27.02 -19.54 -29.77
N THR A 195 25.83 -19.85 -29.25
CA THR A 195 25.64 -20.91 -28.26
C THR A 195 26.12 -22.26 -28.79
N ASN A 196 25.69 -22.65 -29.99
CA ASN A 196 26.03 -23.94 -30.58
C ASN A 196 27.53 -24.06 -30.86
N LEU A 197 28.20 -22.97 -31.29
CA LEU A 197 29.64 -22.97 -31.53
C LEU A 197 30.42 -23.40 -30.27
N ILE A 198 30.12 -22.80 -29.11
CA ILE A 198 30.81 -23.13 -27.86
C ILE A 198 30.43 -24.55 -27.39
N ALA A 199 29.15 -24.92 -27.50
CA ALA A 199 28.69 -26.25 -27.13
C ALA A 199 29.37 -27.36 -27.96
N ASP A 200 29.57 -27.14 -29.26
CA ASP A 200 30.26 -28.07 -30.16
C ASP A 200 31.75 -28.20 -29.78
N ARG A 201 32.43 -27.08 -29.49
CA ARG A 201 33.84 -27.11 -29.01
C ARG A 201 33.99 -27.80 -27.66
N LEU A 202 32.99 -27.70 -26.78
CA LEU A 202 32.95 -28.46 -25.52
C LEU A 202 32.69 -29.96 -25.78
N ALA A 203 31.82 -30.31 -26.73
CA ALA A 203 31.56 -31.70 -27.10
C ALA A 203 32.80 -32.40 -27.68
N GLU A 204 33.64 -31.69 -28.45
CA GLU A 204 34.93 -32.20 -28.93
C GLU A 204 35.90 -32.60 -27.80
N GLN A 205 35.73 -31.99 -26.62
CA GLN A 205 36.49 -32.29 -25.40
C GLN A 205 35.84 -33.39 -24.53
N GLY A 206 34.73 -33.99 -24.99
CA GLY A 206 33.98 -35.01 -24.27
C GLY A 206 32.94 -34.47 -23.30
N ILE A 207 32.61 -33.17 -23.37
CA ILE A 207 31.56 -32.52 -22.59
C ILE A 207 30.30 -32.43 -23.46
N GLU A 208 29.53 -33.52 -23.49
CA GLU A 208 28.30 -33.60 -24.29
C GLU A 208 27.12 -32.87 -23.61
N ASN A 209 26.21 -32.32 -24.44
CA ASN A 209 24.99 -31.62 -24.00
C ASN A 209 25.25 -30.43 -23.06
N ALA A 210 26.35 -29.72 -23.29
CA ALA A 210 26.64 -28.48 -22.59
C ALA A 210 25.56 -27.43 -22.90
N HIS A 211 25.04 -26.78 -21.87
CA HIS A 211 24.07 -25.69 -22.00
C HIS A 211 24.35 -24.61 -20.96
N ILE A 212 23.84 -23.41 -21.21
CA ILE A 212 23.99 -22.27 -20.31
C ILE A 212 22.98 -22.38 -19.17
N ALA A 213 23.46 -22.16 -17.95
CA ALA A 213 22.65 -21.94 -16.77
C ALA A 213 23.04 -20.59 -16.15
N GLY A 214 22.15 -20.06 -15.31
CA GLY A 214 22.46 -18.87 -14.53
C GLY A 214 21.88 -18.96 -13.14
N ASP A 215 22.50 -18.26 -12.21
CA ASP A 215 22.04 -18.13 -10.84
C ASP A 215 22.05 -16.67 -10.39
N VAL A 216 21.09 -16.30 -9.54
CA VAL A 216 21.04 -14.99 -8.89
C VAL A 216 21.17 -15.19 -7.39
N GLU A 217 22.14 -14.50 -6.79
CA GLU A 217 22.41 -14.55 -5.35
C GLU A 217 22.26 -13.16 -4.73
N ALA A 218 21.69 -13.12 -3.52
CA ALA A 218 21.44 -11.91 -2.76
C ALA A 218 22.50 -11.67 -1.68
N TYR A 219 23.13 -10.49 -1.75
CA TYR A 219 24.17 -10.03 -0.81
C TYR A 219 23.66 -8.86 0.02
N GLY A 220 23.50 -9.08 1.34
CA GLY A 220 23.00 -8.06 2.26
C GLY A 220 23.94 -6.88 2.42
N ILE A 221 23.39 -5.66 2.43
CA ILE A 221 24.19 -4.43 2.50
C ILE A 221 24.11 -3.83 3.91
N HIS A 222 25.26 -3.75 4.58
CA HIS A 222 25.38 -3.24 5.96
C HIS A 222 26.39 -2.09 6.12
N HIS A 223 26.87 -1.51 5.00
CA HIS A 223 27.83 -0.41 4.96
C HIS A 223 27.26 0.80 4.21
N ASN A 224 27.99 1.91 4.15
CA ASN A 224 27.50 3.19 3.60
C ASN A 224 26.24 3.73 4.32
N VAL A 225 26.08 3.37 5.59
CA VAL A 225 25.00 3.85 6.46
C VAL A 225 25.14 5.36 6.63
N THR A 226 24.17 6.11 6.11
CA THR A 226 24.13 7.57 6.15
C THR A 226 23.30 8.09 7.32
N HIS A 227 23.34 9.40 7.56
CA HIS A 227 22.64 10.03 8.69
C HIS A 227 22.07 11.40 8.34
N GLY A 228 21.14 11.89 9.15
CA GLY A 228 20.59 13.24 9.03
C GLY A 228 19.82 13.43 7.73
N GLU A 229 20.15 14.48 6.97
CA GLU A 229 19.45 14.84 5.73
C GLU A 229 19.59 13.83 4.59
N TRP A 230 20.60 12.95 4.66
CA TRP A 230 20.87 11.94 3.66
C TRP A 230 20.08 10.65 3.87
N ALA A 231 19.50 10.46 5.07
CA ALA A 231 18.63 9.32 5.35
C ALA A 231 17.20 9.59 4.83
N ILE A 232 16.49 8.53 4.47
CA ILE A 232 15.09 8.64 4.01
C ILE A 232 14.25 9.20 5.15
N SER A 233 13.70 10.39 4.93
CA SER A 233 12.74 11.04 5.84
C SER A 233 11.44 11.46 5.15
N ASN A 234 11.37 11.30 3.82
CA ASN A 234 10.13 11.51 3.07
C ASN A 234 9.33 10.21 3.02
N CYS A 235 8.12 10.21 3.61
CA CYS A 235 7.24 9.04 3.63
C CYS A 235 6.86 8.55 2.21
N GLU A 236 6.78 9.46 1.23
CA GLU A 236 6.38 9.11 -0.14
C GLU A 236 7.38 8.16 -0.82
N THR A 237 8.64 8.16 -0.38
CA THR A 237 9.66 7.22 -0.89
C THR A 237 9.26 5.76 -0.68
N CYS A 238 8.47 5.45 0.36
CA CYS A 238 7.99 4.10 0.64
C CYS A 238 6.48 3.90 0.36
N HIS A 239 5.68 4.96 0.51
CA HIS A 239 4.22 4.88 0.49
C HIS A 239 3.55 5.26 -0.84
N SER A 240 4.31 5.70 -1.85
CA SER A 240 3.81 5.99 -3.20
C SER A 240 3.74 4.74 -4.08
N GLU A 241 3.10 4.87 -5.24
CA GLU A 241 3.14 3.86 -6.31
C GLU A 241 4.57 3.64 -6.84
N ASN A 242 5.41 4.69 -6.86
CA ASN A 242 6.84 4.63 -7.24
C ASN A 242 7.78 4.37 -6.04
N SER A 243 7.31 3.56 -5.09
CA SER A 243 8.04 3.26 -3.86
C SER A 243 9.37 2.54 -4.12
N LEU A 244 10.41 2.88 -3.35
CA LEU A 244 11.70 2.16 -3.39
C LEU A 244 11.52 0.66 -3.10
N LEU A 245 10.49 0.31 -2.31
CA LEU A 245 10.22 -1.05 -1.86
C LEU A 245 9.74 -1.96 -3.01
N ALA A 246 9.39 -1.37 -4.17
CA ALA A 246 8.96 -2.10 -5.36
C ALA A 246 9.69 -1.65 -6.63
N ALA A 247 10.82 -0.95 -6.48
CA ALA A 247 11.59 -0.51 -7.62
C ALA A 247 12.28 -1.72 -8.27
N PRO A 248 12.10 -1.94 -9.59
CA PRO A 248 12.82 -2.99 -10.28
C PRO A 248 14.32 -2.69 -10.32
N MET A 249 15.13 -3.74 -10.33
CA MET A 249 16.59 -3.64 -10.37
C MET A 249 17.11 -4.38 -11.60
N VAL A 250 17.96 -3.73 -12.40
CA VAL A 250 18.73 -4.42 -13.45
C VAL A 250 19.65 -5.41 -12.74
N ILE A 251 19.72 -6.67 -13.19
CA ILE A 251 20.60 -7.69 -12.59
C ILE A 251 21.56 -8.33 -13.59
N SER A 252 21.39 -8.08 -14.88
CA SER A 252 22.36 -8.42 -15.93
C SER A 252 21.99 -7.64 -17.19
N ASP A 253 22.98 -7.02 -17.84
CA ASP A 253 22.78 -6.26 -19.09
C ASP A 253 22.24 -7.13 -20.25
N HIS A 254 22.48 -8.45 -20.18
CA HIS A 254 22.09 -9.45 -21.17
C HIS A 254 21.70 -10.78 -20.54
N THR A 255 21.12 -11.67 -21.36
CA THR A 255 20.76 -13.05 -21.02
C THR A 255 21.43 -14.04 -21.98
N PRO A 256 22.63 -14.58 -21.64
CA PRO A 256 23.40 -15.45 -22.53
C PRO A 256 22.58 -16.64 -23.04
N GLY A 257 22.45 -16.76 -24.35
CA GLY A 257 21.70 -17.85 -25.01
C GLY A 257 20.20 -17.90 -24.65
N GLY A 258 19.63 -16.82 -24.08
CA GLY A 258 18.25 -16.78 -23.61
C GLY A 258 17.98 -17.65 -22.38
N ALA A 259 19.02 -17.99 -21.60
CA ALA A 259 18.86 -18.76 -20.38
C ALA A 259 18.10 -17.96 -19.30
N GLU A 260 17.18 -18.62 -18.60
CA GLU A 260 16.51 -18.07 -17.42
C GLU A 260 17.28 -18.50 -16.16
N PRO A 261 17.76 -17.57 -15.32
CA PRO A 261 18.55 -17.94 -14.15
C PRO A 261 17.65 -18.37 -12.98
N THR A 262 18.21 -19.17 -12.08
CA THR A 262 17.54 -19.62 -10.86
C THR A 262 17.96 -18.80 -9.64
N PHE A 263 17.06 -18.66 -8.66
CA PHE A 263 17.40 -18.00 -7.41
C PHE A 263 18.13 -18.94 -6.47
N ILE A 264 19.32 -18.54 -6.02
CA ILE A 264 20.00 -19.15 -4.88
C ILE A 264 19.62 -18.34 -3.65
N ASN A 265 18.72 -18.88 -2.83
CA ASN A 265 18.41 -18.29 -1.53
C ASN A 265 19.64 -18.43 -0.63
N SER A 266 20.23 -17.30 -0.24
CA SER A 266 21.21 -17.27 0.84
C SER A 266 20.49 -17.38 2.19
N ASP A 267 21.20 -17.80 3.24
CA ASP A 267 20.63 -18.16 4.55
C ASP A 267 19.75 -17.07 5.22
N ASN A 268 19.73 -15.83 4.71
CA ASN A 268 19.00 -14.71 5.31
C ASN A 268 18.18 -13.88 4.32
N ALA A 269 18.02 -14.27 3.05
CA ALA A 269 17.29 -13.48 2.05
C ALA A 269 16.30 -14.32 1.28
N GLU A 270 15.04 -13.87 1.19
CA GLU A 270 14.02 -14.51 0.36
C GLU A 270 13.89 -13.78 -0.98
N LEU A 271 14.33 -14.43 -2.06
CA LEU A 271 14.14 -13.95 -3.42
C LEU A 271 12.75 -14.37 -3.92
N ASN A 272 11.73 -13.60 -3.52
CA ASN A 272 10.31 -13.87 -3.79
C ASN A 272 9.72 -13.06 -4.96
N GLY A 273 10.54 -12.24 -5.62
CA GLY A 273 10.20 -11.45 -6.79
C GLY A 273 10.12 -12.25 -8.09
N ALA A 274 9.88 -11.54 -9.18
CA ALA A 274 9.85 -12.08 -10.54
C ALA A 274 11.05 -11.59 -11.36
N LEU A 275 11.43 -12.39 -12.35
CA LEU A 275 12.37 -11.97 -13.38
C LEU A 275 11.60 -11.49 -14.59
N SER A 276 12.07 -10.40 -15.19
CA SER A 276 11.57 -9.90 -16.46
C SER A 276 12.74 -9.53 -17.37
N VAL A 277 12.54 -9.65 -18.68
CA VAL A 277 13.54 -9.26 -19.69
C VAL A 277 12.94 -8.13 -20.50
N ASP A 278 13.68 -7.03 -20.65
CA ASP A 278 13.24 -5.89 -21.44
C ASP A 278 13.42 -6.11 -22.95
N ASP A 279 12.97 -5.15 -23.77
CA ASP A 279 13.07 -5.23 -25.23
C ASP A 279 14.53 -5.25 -25.75
N ASN A 280 15.52 -4.89 -24.92
CA ASN A 280 16.94 -4.88 -25.25
C ASN A 280 17.66 -6.17 -24.79
N GLY A 281 16.96 -7.09 -24.12
CA GLY A 281 17.55 -8.32 -23.59
C GLY A 281 18.14 -8.18 -22.18
N THR A 282 17.95 -7.03 -21.54
CA THR A 282 18.41 -6.74 -20.17
C THR A 282 17.51 -7.46 -19.16
N LEU A 283 18.14 -8.17 -18.23
CA LEU A 283 17.47 -8.93 -17.18
C LEU A 283 17.20 -8.02 -15.97
N MET A 284 15.93 -7.95 -15.59
CA MET A 284 15.42 -7.18 -14.47
C MET A 284 14.87 -8.11 -13.38
N TYR A 285 15.02 -7.68 -12.14
CA TYR A 285 14.39 -8.27 -10.97
C TYR A 285 13.30 -7.33 -10.44
N ASP A 286 12.07 -7.83 -10.38
CA ASP A 286 10.90 -7.16 -9.85
C ASP A 286 10.61 -7.67 -8.41
N PRO A 287 10.94 -6.92 -7.35
CA PRO A 287 10.73 -7.36 -5.98
C PRO A 287 9.24 -7.50 -5.64
N ALA A 288 8.88 -8.53 -4.87
CA ALA A 288 7.54 -8.73 -4.34
C ALA A 288 7.55 -8.65 -2.81
N PHE A 289 6.68 -7.83 -2.22
CA PHE A 289 6.59 -7.69 -0.76
C PHE A 289 5.20 -8.03 -0.22
N ASP A 290 4.22 -8.21 -1.11
CA ASP A 290 2.81 -8.52 -0.82
C ASP A 290 2.45 -9.99 -1.10
N VAL A 291 3.45 -10.85 -1.30
CA VAL A 291 3.29 -12.30 -1.48
C VAL A 291 3.56 -13.05 -0.17
N GLU A 292 2.91 -14.20 0.00
CA GLU A 292 3.24 -15.11 1.11
C GLU A 292 4.69 -15.64 0.97
N PRO A 293 5.42 -15.82 2.08
CA PRO A 293 4.97 -15.76 3.49
C PRO A 293 5.01 -14.36 4.14
N VAL A 294 5.52 -13.35 3.44
CA VAL A 294 5.90 -12.06 4.01
C VAL A 294 4.74 -11.05 4.10
N ASN A 295 3.93 -10.94 3.04
CA ASN A 295 2.67 -10.17 2.95
C ASN A 295 2.64 -8.82 3.71
N PHE A 296 3.59 -7.92 3.40
CA PHE A 296 3.58 -6.55 3.91
C PHE A 296 2.49 -5.71 3.24
N TYR A 297 1.60 -5.13 4.05
CA TYR A 297 0.64 -4.13 3.59
C TYR A 297 1.17 -2.71 3.84
N ILE A 298 1.45 -1.98 2.77
CA ILE A 298 1.97 -0.61 2.82
C ILE A 298 0.83 0.36 2.49
N MET A 299 0.47 1.22 3.44
CA MET A 299 -0.57 2.25 3.21
C MET A 299 -0.21 3.13 2.00
N GLY A 300 -1.18 3.46 1.15
CA GLY A 300 -1.00 4.28 -0.04
C GLY A 300 -0.50 3.52 -1.28
N LYS A 301 0.35 2.51 -1.07
CA LYS A 301 0.85 1.63 -2.14
C LYS A 301 -0.01 0.38 -2.32
N SER A 302 -0.15 -0.41 -1.26
CA SER A 302 -0.96 -1.62 -1.24
C SER A 302 -2.43 -1.26 -1.29
N ASN A 303 -3.18 -1.90 -2.18
CA ASN A 303 -4.62 -1.78 -2.26
C ASN A 303 -5.23 -3.07 -2.82
N VAL A 304 -6.52 -3.27 -2.58
CA VAL A 304 -7.28 -4.35 -3.19
C VAL A 304 -8.17 -3.71 -4.26
N SER A 305 -7.72 -3.78 -5.50
CA SER A 305 -8.34 -3.08 -6.65
C SER A 305 -9.83 -3.36 -6.82
N ILE A 306 -10.31 -4.57 -6.48
CA ILE A 306 -11.74 -4.90 -6.57
C ILE A 306 -12.59 -4.09 -5.58
N ILE A 307 -12.07 -3.80 -4.38
CA ILE A 307 -12.77 -2.99 -3.37
C ILE A 307 -12.91 -1.55 -3.87
N ASP A 308 -11.86 -1.02 -4.50
CA ASP A 308 -11.89 0.32 -5.10
C ASP A 308 -12.89 0.39 -6.24
N TRP A 309 -12.91 -0.60 -7.14
CA TRP A 309 -13.89 -0.65 -8.22
C TRP A 309 -15.33 -0.76 -7.71
N ILE A 310 -15.59 -1.61 -6.71
CA ILE A 310 -16.90 -1.70 -6.07
C ILE A 310 -17.29 -0.34 -5.47
N GLY A 311 -16.37 0.29 -4.73
CA GLY A 311 -16.58 1.59 -4.11
C GLY A 311 -16.91 2.69 -5.12
N VAL A 312 -16.10 2.82 -6.18
CA VAL A 312 -16.30 3.79 -7.26
C VAL A 312 -17.63 3.55 -7.97
N LEU A 313 -17.98 2.30 -8.28
CA LEU A 313 -19.24 1.96 -8.93
C LEU A 313 -20.45 2.31 -8.04
N LEU A 314 -20.39 2.03 -6.74
CA LEU A 314 -21.44 2.40 -5.79
C LEU A 314 -21.59 3.93 -5.70
N PHE A 315 -20.48 4.65 -5.56
CA PHE A 315 -20.48 6.10 -5.45
C PHE A 315 -20.99 6.77 -6.73
N LEU A 316 -20.41 6.47 -7.90
CA LEU A 316 -20.83 7.05 -9.18
C LEU A 316 -22.23 6.59 -9.59
N GLY A 317 -22.59 5.34 -9.32
CA GLY A 317 -23.94 4.82 -9.55
C GLY A 317 -24.98 5.57 -8.72
N SER A 318 -24.70 5.82 -7.45
CA SER A 318 -25.58 6.63 -6.59
C SER A 318 -25.68 8.07 -7.08
N LEU A 319 -24.56 8.70 -7.48
CA LEU A 319 -24.52 10.06 -8.01
C LEU A 319 -25.34 10.19 -9.30
N ALA A 320 -25.18 9.24 -10.23
CA ALA A 320 -25.97 9.19 -11.46
C ALA A 320 -27.46 8.97 -11.15
N GLY A 321 -27.78 8.06 -10.23
CA GLY A 321 -29.14 7.78 -9.78
C GLY A 321 -29.83 9.01 -9.19
N VAL A 322 -29.19 9.73 -8.26
CA VAL A 322 -29.76 10.95 -7.66
C VAL A 322 -29.86 12.08 -8.67
N THR A 323 -28.91 12.21 -9.60
CA THR A 323 -28.94 13.22 -10.67
C THR A 323 -30.11 12.96 -11.62
N LEU A 324 -30.27 11.71 -12.08
CA LEU A 324 -31.39 11.31 -12.92
C LEU A 324 -32.73 11.52 -12.19
N HIS A 325 -32.83 11.04 -10.95
CA HIS A 325 -34.04 11.18 -10.16
C HIS A 325 -34.40 12.66 -9.90
N GLY A 326 -33.42 13.50 -9.57
CA GLY A 326 -33.61 14.94 -9.40
C GLY A 326 -34.04 15.62 -10.70
N GLY A 327 -33.42 15.26 -11.83
CA GLY A 327 -33.78 15.75 -13.15
C GLY A 327 -35.20 15.36 -13.57
N LEU A 328 -35.60 14.11 -13.33
CA LEU A 328 -36.97 13.64 -13.57
C LEU A 328 -38.00 14.38 -12.70
N ARG A 329 -37.68 14.63 -11.42
CA ARG A 329 -38.54 15.44 -10.53
C ARG A 329 -38.70 16.86 -11.06
N TYR A 330 -37.60 17.49 -11.51
CA TYR A 330 -37.63 18.82 -12.09
C TYR A 330 -38.50 18.89 -13.35
N LEU A 331 -38.38 17.90 -14.24
CA LEU A 331 -39.20 17.81 -15.44
C LEU A 331 -40.68 17.55 -15.13
N ALA A 332 -40.98 16.71 -14.14
CA ALA A 332 -42.34 16.45 -13.68
C ALA A 332 -42.98 17.71 -13.10
N ALA A 333 -42.27 18.43 -12.22
CA ALA A 333 -42.73 19.68 -11.62
C ALA A 333 -43.01 20.76 -12.68
N ARG A 334 -42.20 20.84 -13.75
CA ARG A 334 -42.45 21.76 -14.88
C ARG A 334 -43.70 21.42 -15.71
N ARG A 335 -44.15 20.15 -15.69
CA ARG A 335 -45.31 19.67 -16.47
C ARG A 335 -46.61 19.67 -15.67
N ALA A 336 -46.52 19.71 -14.35
CA ALA A 336 -47.68 19.72 -13.47
C ALA A 336 -48.39 21.09 -13.51
N PRO A 337 -49.74 21.14 -13.45
CA PRO A 337 -50.46 22.38 -13.19
C PRO A 337 -50.07 22.95 -11.83
N ALA A 338 -50.22 24.27 -11.64
CA ALA A 338 -49.81 24.98 -10.42
C ALA A 338 -50.29 24.21 -9.17
N PRO A 339 -49.37 23.77 -8.29
CA PRO A 339 -49.71 22.90 -7.17
C PRO A 339 -50.65 23.63 -6.21
N SER A 340 -51.60 22.90 -5.62
CA SER A 340 -52.29 23.38 -4.42
C SER A 340 -51.26 23.54 -3.32
N GLU A 341 -51.04 24.76 -2.83
CA GLU A 341 -50.11 25.00 -1.73
C GLU A 341 -50.60 24.22 -0.51
N PRO A 342 -49.79 23.27 0.02
CA PRO A 342 -50.16 22.58 1.24
C PRO A 342 -50.19 23.58 2.39
N GLU A 343 -51.11 23.40 3.33
CA GLU A 343 -51.14 24.20 4.55
C GLU A 343 -49.92 23.83 5.41
N LEU A 344 -49.00 24.77 5.57
CA LEU A 344 -47.73 24.57 6.28
C LEU A 344 -47.82 25.15 7.69
N ARG A 345 -47.31 24.40 8.67
CA ARG A 345 -47.16 24.85 10.05
C ARG A 345 -45.70 24.86 10.46
N GLU A 346 -45.25 25.97 11.01
CA GLU A 346 -43.90 26.09 11.57
C GLU A 346 -43.81 25.35 12.92
N VAL A 347 -42.88 24.41 13.02
CA VAL A 347 -42.65 23.57 14.19
C VAL A 347 -41.16 23.58 14.53
N TYR A 348 -40.83 23.80 15.81
CA TYR A 348 -39.45 23.68 16.27
C TYR A 348 -39.05 22.20 16.34
N MET A 349 -38.24 21.75 15.39
CA MET A 349 -37.94 20.35 15.13
C MET A 349 -36.59 19.92 15.69
N TYR A 350 -35.58 20.80 15.62
CA TYR A 350 -34.20 20.49 16.00
C TYR A 350 -33.67 21.49 17.00
N THR A 351 -33.22 21.00 18.14
CA THR A 351 -32.58 21.78 19.21
C THR A 351 -31.22 22.33 18.77
N ILE A 352 -30.70 23.32 19.51
CA ILE A 352 -29.36 23.89 19.24
C ILE A 352 -28.28 22.81 19.32
N TYR A 353 -28.38 21.91 20.32
CA TYR A 353 -27.45 20.81 20.51
C TYR A 353 -27.44 19.86 19.30
N GLU A 354 -28.61 19.37 18.86
CA GLU A 354 -28.72 18.46 17.71
C GLU A 354 -28.11 19.07 16.44
N ARG A 355 -28.29 20.38 16.23
CA ARG A 355 -27.71 21.08 15.08
C ARG A 355 -26.20 21.19 15.17
N GLN A 356 -25.66 21.60 16.32
CA GLN A 356 -24.22 21.70 16.52
C GLN A 356 -23.54 20.34 16.36
N TRP A 357 -24.09 19.30 16.98
CA TRP A 357 -23.63 17.92 16.86
C TRP A 357 -23.58 17.48 15.39
N HIS A 358 -24.66 17.68 14.65
CA HIS A 358 -24.75 17.27 13.25
C HIS A 358 -23.75 18.00 12.35
N TRP A 359 -23.63 19.32 12.47
CA TRP A 359 -22.73 20.11 11.61
C TRP A 359 -21.26 19.86 11.94
N LEU A 360 -20.91 19.67 13.23
CA LEU A 360 -19.58 19.22 13.62
C LEU A 360 -19.28 17.84 13.00
N GLN A 361 -20.20 16.89 13.14
CA GLN A 361 -20.06 15.57 12.54
C GLN A 361 -19.92 15.63 11.01
N THR A 362 -20.68 16.51 10.35
CA THR A 362 -20.60 16.72 8.90
C THR A 362 -19.20 17.16 8.50
N VAL A 363 -18.69 18.25 9.08
CA VAL A 363 -17.35 18.78 8.76
C VAL A 363 -16.26 17.72 8.99
N VAL A 364 -16.36 16.99 10.11
CA VAL A 364 -15.39 15.95 10.47
C VAL A 364 -15.43 14.78 9.50
N ILE A 365 -16.62 14.26 9.14
CA ILE A 365 -16.74 13.14 8.20
C ILE A 365 -16.24 13.53 6.81
N PHE A 366 -16.56 14.72 6.30
CA PHE A 366 -16.03 15.18 5.01
C PHE A 366 -14.50 15.29 5.05
N GLY A 367 -13.94 15.81 6.15
CA GLY A 367 -12.49 15.86 6.36
C GLY A 367 -11.85 14.47 6.43
N LEU A 368 -12.49 13.49 7.09
CA LEU A 368 -12.02 12.11 7.18
C LEU A 368 -12.06 11.40 5.83
N ILE A 369 -13.12 11.57 5.04
CA ILE A 369 -13.19 11.01 3.68
C ILE A 369 -12.10 11.60 2.80
N PHE A 370 -11.92 12.93 2.85
CA PHE A 370 -10.90 13.60 2.07
C PHE A 370 -9.49 13.14 2.45
N THR A 371 -9.14 13.20 3.73
CA THR A 371 -7.81 12.76 4.21
C THR A 371 -7.60 11.26 4.00
N GLY A 372 -8.63 10.43 4.18
CA GLY A 372 -8.57 8.99 3.90
C GLY A 372 -8.31 8.69 2.42
N LEU A 373 -8.92 9.43 1.50
CA LEU A 373 -8.67 9.30 0.07
C LEU A 373 -7.22 9.68 -0.29
N VAL A 374 -6.68 10.73 0.32
CA VAL A 374 -5.28 11.14 0.14
C VAL A 374 -4.30 10.07 0.69
N ILE A 375 -4.62 9.45 1.83
CA ILE A 375 -3.81 8.34 2.39
C ILE A 375 -3.88 7.10 1.49
N HIS A 376 -5.06 6.81 0.94
CA HIS A 376 -5.30 5.64 0.08
C HIS A 376 -4.63 5.74 -1.29
N LYS A 377 -4.57 6.96 -1.85
CA LYS A 377 -3.98 7.24 -3.18
C LYS A 377 -3.10 8.50 -3.16
N PRO A 378 -1.93 8.47 -2.51
CA PRO A 378 -1.10 9.66 -2.32
C PRO A 378 -0.62 10.30 -3.64
N ASP A 379 -0.33 9.52 -4.68
CA ASP A 379 0.18 10.02 -5.96
C ASP A 379 -0.81 10.92 -6.70
N MET A 380 -2.12 10.68 -6.54
CA MET A 380 -3.16 11.57 -7.08
C MET A 380 -3.17 12.94 -6.40
N PHE A 381 -2.53 13.05 -5.24
CA PHE A 381 -2.60 14.18 -4.32
C PHE A 381 -1.22 14.66 -3.86
N GLY A 382 -0.18 14.51 -4.69
CA GLY A 382 1.23 14.83 -4.35
C GLY A 382 1.53 16.28 -3.93
N MET A 383 0.54 17.17 -3.87
CA MET A 383 0.67 18.49 -3.24
C MET A 383 0.56 18.45 -1.71
N PHE A 384 0.07 17.34 -1.13
CA PHE A 384 -0.14 17.20 0.31
C PHE A 384 0.91 16.28 0.92
N SER A 385 1.54 16.72 2.01
CA SER A 385 2.49 15.87 2.74
C SER A 385 1.75 14.71 3.42
N PHE A 386 2.14 13.48 3.06
CA PHE A 386 1.57 12.24 3.59
C PHE A 386 1.50 12.23 5.12
N ARG A 387 2.62 12.57 5.78
CA ARG A 387 2.72 12.62 7.25
C ARG A 387 1.65 13.52 7.88
N TYR A 388 1.49 14.74 7.37
CA TYR A 388 0.53 15.69 7.93
C TYR A 388 -0.90 15.25 7.68
N ILE A 389 -1.20 14.65 6.53
CA ILE A 389 -2.53 14.11 6.24
C ILE A 389 -2.91 13.00 7.23
N VAL A 390 -1.99 12.06 7.52
CA VAL A 390 -2.23 11.01 8.52
C VAL A 390 -2.52 11.62 9.90
N LEU A 391 -1.75 12.63 10.32
CA LEU A 391 -1.99 13.33 11.59
C LEU A 391 -3.36 14.02 11.64
N VAL A 392 -3.75 14.71 10.57
CA VAL A 392 -5.06 15.36 10.48
C VAL A 392 -6.19 14.32 10.48
N HIS A 393 -6.03 13.21 9.76
CA HIS A 393 -7.00 12.11 9.75
C HIS A 393 -7.23 11.57 11.16
N ASN A 394 -6.16 11.27 11.89
CA ASN A 394 -6.23 10.78 13.27
C ASN A 394 -6.87 11.81 14.22
N ALA A 395 -6.52 13.09 14.10
CA ALA A 395 -7.11 14.14 14.91
C ALA A 395 -8.62 14.27 14.66
N LEU A 396 -9.04 14.23 13.40
CA LEU A 396 -10.46 14.24 13.02
C LEU A 396 -11.18 12.99 13.53
N ALA A 397 -10.54 11.82 13.49
CA ALA A 397 -11.11 10.57 14.01
C ALA A 397 -11.35 10.65 15.52
N ILE A 398 -10.39 11.22 16.28
CA ILE A 398 -10.56 11.45 17.72
C ILE A 398 -11.73 12.42 17.99
N ILE A 399 -11.83 13.51 17.23
CA ILE A 399 -12.96 14.44 17.34
C ILE A 399 -14.28 13.72 17.05
N LEU A 400 -14.33 12.87 16.03
CA LEU A 400 -15.51 12.07 15.70
C LEU A 400 -15.91 11.15 16.86
N VAL A 401 -14.95 10.43 17.45
CA VAL A 401 -15.19 9.52 18.57
C VAL A 401 -15.72 10.26 19.79
N ILE A 402 -15.11 11.41 20.14
CA ILE A 402 -15.59 12.25 21.25
C ILE A 402 -17.00 12.75 20.97
N ASN A 403 -17.26 13.26 19.75
CA ASN A 403 -18.57 13.75 19.35
C ASN A 403 -19.64 12.64 19.41
N ALA A 404 -19.30 11.42 18.96
CA ALA A 404 -20.18 10.26 19.01
C ALA A 404 -20.46 9.80 20.45
N ALA A 405 -19.46 9.82 21.33
CA ALA A 405 -19.62 9.46 22.74
C ALA A 405 -20.53 10.46 23.47
N LEU A 406 -20.35 11.77 23.23
CA LEU A 406 -21.22 12.80 23.78
C LEU A 406 -22.67 12.67 23.28
N ALA A 407 -22.86 12.34 22.01
CA ALA A 407 -24.17 12.10 21.43
C ALA A 407 -24.86 10.86 22.00
N ALA A 408 -24.13 9.75 22.13
CA ALA A 408 -24.64 8.53 22.76
C ALA A 408 -25.08 8.82 24.21
N PHE A 409 -24.28 9.57 24.96
CA PHE A 409 -24.63 9.99 26.32
C PHE A 409 -25.89 10.88 26.33
N TYR A 410 -25.98 11.88 25.46
CA TYR A 410 -27.15 12.75 25.36
C TYR A 410 -28.43 11.98 25.05
N HIS A 411 -28.42 11.09 24.04
CA HIS A 411 -29.60 10.31 23.66
C HIS A 411 -29.99 9.25 24.70
N LEU A 412 -29.02 8.73 25.46
CA LEU A 412 -29.29 7.83 26.57
C LEU A 412 -29.97 8.55 27.74
N VAL A 413 -29.48 9.74 28.11
CA VAL A 413 -30.01 10.53 29.25
C VAL A 413 -31.35 11.19 28.90
N SER A 414 -31.52 11.67 27.68
CA SER A 414 -32.77 12.30 27.21
C SER A 414 -33.89 11.30 26.91
N GLY A 415 -33.58 10.00 26.76
CA GLY A 415 -34.53 8.98 26.36
C GLY A 415 -34.91 9.01 24.88
N GLU A 416 -34.32 9.92 24.09
CA GLU A 416 -34.55 10.07 22.65
C GLU A 416 -34.09 8.85 21.82
N ILE A 417 -33.31 7.93 22.43
CA ILE A 417 -32.87 6.68 21.78
C ILE A 417 -34.03 5.85 21.20
N GLN A 418 -35.24 5.98 21.76
CA GLN A 418 -36.43 5.28 21.28
C GLN A 418 -36.82 5.68 19.84
N GLN A 419 -36.40 6.86 19.37
CA GLN A 419 -36.69 7.33 18.00
C GLN A 419 -35.92 6.55 16.93
N PHE A 420 -34.82 5.89 17.31
CA PHE A 420 -33.95 5.12 16.40
C PHE A 420 -34.30 3.62 16.37
N LEU A 421 -35.20 3.15 17.23
CA LEU A 421 -35.59 1.74 17.32
C LEU A 421 -36.83 1.47 16.44
N PRO A 422 -36.71 0.64 15.38
CA PRO A 422 -37.83 0.34 14.51
C PRO A 422 -38.90 -0.45 15.26
N LYS A 423 -40.16 -0.01 15.19
CA LYS A 423 -41.31 -0.73 15.77
C LYS A 423 -41.60 -1.98 14.91
N PRO A 424 -41.56 -3.21 15.47
CA PRO A 424 -41.58 -4.44 14.67
C PRO A 424 -42.90 -4.69 13.92
N TYR A 425 -44.03 -4.21 14.45
CA TYR A 425 -45.34 -4.43 13.84
C TYR A 425 -45.59 -3.48 12.67
N GLY A 426 -45.81 -4.02 11.47
CA GLY A 426 -46.17 -3.27 10.25
C GLY A 426 -45.01 -2.51 9.59
N PHE A 427 -43.78 -2.70 10.06
CA PHE A 427 -42.59 -2.00 9.54
C PHE A 427 -42.38 -2.21 8.04
N PHE A 428 -42.46 -3.46 7.56
CA PHE A 428 -42.27 -3.78 6.14
C PHE A 428 -43.30 -3.13 5.22
N ASN A 429 -44.57 -3.06 5.64
CA ASN A 429 -45.61 -2.39 4.85
C ASN A 429 -45.33 -0.89 4.75
N LYS A 430 -44.89 -0.28 5.85
CA LYS A 430 -44.51 1.15 5.88
C LYS A 430 -43.27 1.44 5.02
N MET A 431 -42.29 0.53 5.03
CA MET A 431 -41.11 0.59 4.15
C MET A 431 -41.49 0.52 2.68
N PHE A 432 -42.38 -0.40 2.31
CA PHE A 432 -42.86 -0.52 0.93
C PHE A 432 -43.64 0.72 0.47
N ALA A 433 -44.51 1.27 1.33
CA ALA A 433 -45.21 2.51 1.05
C ALA A 433 -44.24 3.68 0.81
N GLN A 434 -43.19 3.80 1.64
CA GLN A 434 -42.15 4.82 1.47
C GLN A 434 -41.35 4.62 0.17
N ALA A 435 -40.99 3.38 -0.16
CA ALA A 435 -40.26 3.06 -1.38
C ALA A 435 -41.09 3.38 -2.63
N ARG A 436 -42.38 3.01 -2.63
CA ARG A 436 -43.31 3.37 -3.71
C ARG A 436 -43.43 4.88 -3.88
N TYR A 437 -43.48 5.63 -2.78
CA TYR A 437 -43.52 7.09 -2.84
C TYR A 437 -42.29 7.66 -3.57
N TYR A 438 -41.08 7.28 -3.16
CA TYR A 438 -39.87 7.81 -3.82
C TYR A 438 -39.72 7.33 -5.27
N LEU A 439 -40.12 6.10 -5.59
CA LEU A 439 -40.01 5.57 -6.96
C LEU A 439 -41.10 6.07 -7.91
N TRP A 440 -42.25 6.52 -7.40
CA TRP A 440 -43.41 6.86 -8.23
C TRP A 440 -44.21 8.06 -7.73
N GLY A 441 -44.65 8.04 -6.47
CA GLY A 441 -45.57 9.05 -5.92
C GLY A 441 -45.02 10.49 -5.95
N ILE A 442 -43.72 10.66 -5.67
CA ILE A 442 -43.04 11.96 -5.69
C ILE A 442 -43.04 12.62 -7.08
N PHE A 443 -43.13 11.84 -8.15
CA PHE A 443 -43.23 12.36 -9.53
C PHE A 443 -44.67 12.74 -9.92
N HIS A 444 -45.66 12.28 -9.15
CA HIS A 444 -47.09 12.50 -9.39
C HIS A 444 -47.72 13.47 -8.38
N ASN A 445 -46.89 14.15 -7.58
CA ASN A 445 -47.33 15.09 -6.55
C ASN A 445 -48.29 14.45 -5.53
N GLU A 446 -48.12 13.16 -5.24
CA GLU A 446 -48.81 12.49 -4.15
C GLU A 446 -48.34 13.05 -2.79
N PRO A 447 -49.18 13.08 -1.75
CA PRO A 447 -48.75 13.46 -0.42
C PRO A 447 -47.73 12.45 0.15
N HIS A 448 -46.80 12.93 0.97
CA HIS A 448 -45.82 12.06 1.61
C HIS A 448 -46.53 11.08 2.56
N PRO A 449 -46.21 9.77 2.55
CA PRO A 449 -46.98 8.76 3.28
C PRO A 449 -46.88 8.83 4.82
N PHE A 450 -46.01 9.68 5.35
CA PHE A 450 -45.80 9.86 6.79
C PHE A 450 -45.54 11.32 7.12
N ASP A 451 -46.22 11.82 8.15
CA ASP A 451 -45.99 13.15 8.69
C ASP A 451 -44.78 13.17 9.62
N LYS A 452 -44.02 14.27 9.57
CA LYS A 452 -42.88 14.49 10.44
C LYS A 452 -43.33 15.22 11.70
N THR A 453 -43.15 14.60 12.86
CA THR A 453 -43.45 15.22 14.17
C THR A 453 -42.19 15.30 15.03
N PRO A 454 -42.14 16.18 16.05
CA PRO A 454 -41.00 16.24 16.97
C PRO A 454 -40.65 14.90 17.64
N ASP A 455 -41.65 14.05 17.88
CA ASP A 455 -41.49 12.73 18.49
C ASP A 455 -41.23 11.60 17.46
N ALA A 456 -41.43 11.88 16.17
CA ALA A 456 -41.21 10.96 15.06
C ALA A 456 -40.61 11.70 13.85
N LYS A 457 -39.33 12.09 14.00
CA LYS A 457 -38.62 12.93 13.02
C LYS A 457 -38.21 12.19 11.74
N MET A 458 -38.34 10.86 11.70
CA MET A 458 -37.77 10.00 10.66
C MET A 458 -38.81 9.06 10.06
N ASN A 459 -38.75 8.90 8.74
CA ASN A 459 -39.55 7.88 8.04
C ASN A 459 -38.97 6.46 8.24
N PRO A 460 -39.73 5.39 7.93
CA PRO A 460 -39.28 4.01 8.17
C PRO A 460 -37.96 3.64 7.49
N ILE A 461 -37.73 4.08 6.24
CA ILE A 461 -36.49 3.81 5.51
C ILE A 461 -35.32 4.50 6.18
N GLN A 462 -35.49 5.78 6.54
CA GLN A 462 -34.51 6.56 7.29
C GLN A 462 -34.20 5.91 8.64
N GLN A 463 -35.20 5.43 9.38
CA GLN A 463 -34.96 4.72 10.65
C GLN A 463 -34.08 3.48 10.45
N LEU A 464 -34.35 2.65 9.43
CA LEU A 464 -33.50 1.49 9.13
C LEU A 464 -32.08 1.92 8.71
N THR A 465 -31.97 2.92 7.84
CA THR A 465 -30.68 3.42 7.37
C THR A 465 -29.86 4.00 8.52
N TYR A 466 -30.45 4.82 9.39
CA TYR A 466 -29.76 5.37 10.56
C TYR A 466 -29.43 4.31 11.59
N PHE A 467 -30.29 3.30 11.78
CA PHE A 467 -29.98 2.15 12.63
C PHE A 467 -28.72 1.44 12.13
N GLY A 468 -28.67 1.10 10.84
CA GLY A 468 -27.48 0.49 10.23
C GLY A 468 -26.26 1.41 10.26
N LEU A 469 -26.42 2.69 9.97
CA LEU A 469 -25.32 3.67 9.99
C LEU A 469 -24.70 3.82 11.38
N LEU A 470 -25.53 4.09 12.40
CA LEU A 470 -25.08 4.41 13.75
C LEU A 470 -24.64 3.19 14.54
N ASN A 471 -25.22 2.01 14.28
CA ASN A 471 -24.93 0.79 15.04
C ASN A 471 -24.04 -0.21 14.30
N VAL A 472 -23.82 -0.04 12.99
CA VAL A 472 -22.99 -0.95 12.18
C VAL A 472 -21.89 -0.19 11.46
N LEU A 473 -22.20 0.65 10.46
CA LEU A 473 -21.15 1.23 9.61
C LEU A 473 -20.19 2.16 10.39
N LEU A 474 -20.71 3.15 11.12
CA LEU A 474 -19.84 4.08 11.87
C LEU A 474 -19.05 3.38 12.98
N PRO A 475 -19.64 2.49 13.81
CA PRO A 475 -18.87 1.71 14.76
C PRO A 475 -17.79 0.86 14.09
N LEU A 476 -18.08 0.18 12.97
CA LEU A 476 -17.08 -0.60 12.26
C LEU A 476 -15.96 0.29 11.70
N GLN A 477 -16.27 1.47 11.14
CA GLN A 477 -15.25 2.44 10.69
C GLN A 477 -14.33 2.85 11.85
N VAL A 478 -14.92 3.16 13.01
CA VAL A 478 -14.17 3.55 14.20
C VAL A 478 -13.32 2.40 14.72
N LEU A 479 -13.88 1.19 14.84
CA LEU A 479 -13.19 0.02 15.36
C LEU A 479 -12.02 -0.40 14.46
N THR A 480 -12.23 -0.43 13.14
CA THR A 480 -11.16 -0.72 12.18
C THR A 480 -10.07 0.37 12.21
N GLY A 481 -10.46 1.64 12.29
CA GLY A 481 -9.51 2.75 12.45
C GLY A 481 -8.70 2.66 13.75
N ILE A 482 -9.33 2.33 14.88
CA ILE A 482 -8.64 2.12 16.16
C ILE A 482 -7.70 0.91 16.09
N ALA A 483 -8.11 -0.19 15.47
CA ALA A 483 -7.25 -1.37 15.31
C ALA A 483 -6.01 -1.04 14.47
N MET A 484 -6.16 -0.31 13.36
CA MET A 484 -5.05 0.16 12.55
C MET A 484 -4.15 1.16 13.28
N TRP A 485 -4.75 2.13 13.99
CA TRP A 485 -4.04 3.14 14.77
C TRP A 485 -3.24 2.53 15.94
N GLY A 486 -3.82 1.53 16.58
CA GLY A 486 -3.27 0.80 17.72
C GLY A 486 -2.37 -0.38 17.33
N ALA A 487 -2.08 -0.58 16.03
CA ALA A 487 -1.27 -1.69 15.56
C ALA A 487 0.08 -1.75 16.29
N GLN A 488 0.70 -0.58 16.51
CA GLN A 488 1.95 -0.42 17.25
C GLN A 488 1.89 -0.89 18.71
N GLN A 489 0.79 -0.59 19.40
CA GLN A 489 0.65 -0.86 20.82
C GLN A 489 0.09 -2.26 21.09
N TRP A 490 -0.71 -2.79 20.15
CA TRP A 490 -1.39 -4.08 20.27
C TRP A 490 -1.21 -4.93 18.98
N PRO A 491 0.03 -5.36 18.68
CA PRO A 491 0.33 -6.20 17.52
C PRO A 491 -0.53 -7.46 17.46
N ASP A 492 -0.61 -8.21 18.56
CA ASP A 492 -1.30 -9.51 18.62
C ASP A 492 -2.81 -9.38 18.33
N VAL A 493 -3.43 -8.33 18.87
CA VAL A 493 -4.85 -8.03 18.63
C VAL A 493 -5.06 -7.74 17.15
N THR A 494 -4.20 -6.90 16.58
CA THR A 494 -4.28 -6.50 15.16
C THR A 494 -4.07 -7.69 14.25
N ALA A 495 -3.07 -8.54 14.53
CA ALA A 495 -2.80 -9.77 13.81
C ALA A 495 -3.99 -10.75 13.89
N SER A 496 -4.62 -10.90 15.06
CA SER A 496 -5.80 -11.77 15.23
C SER A 496 -7.03 -11.33 14.42
N LEU A 497 -7.10 -10.05 14.06
CA LEU A 497 -8.13 -9.49 13.19
C LEU A 497 -7.77 -9.57 11.69
N GLY A 498 -6.67 -10.23 11.33
CA GLY A 498 -6.17 -10.38 9.96
C GLY A 498 -5.10 -9.36 9.55
N GLY A 499 -4.59 -8.56 10.49
CA GLY A 499 -3.53 -7.59 10.23
C GLY A 499 -3.94 -6.43 9.32
N LEU A 500 -2.96 -5.62 8.91
CA LEU A 500 -3.18 -4.55 7.93
C LEU A 500 -3.68 -5.04 6.55
N PRO A 501 -3.25 -6.20 6.02
CA PRO A 501 -3.76 -6.73 4.76
C PRO A 501 -5.28 -6.90 4.71
N PHE A 502 -5.92 -7.19 5.85
CA PHE A 502 -7.39 -7.26 5.94
C PHE A 502 -8.02 -5.94 6.41
N LEU A 503 -7.47 -5.32 7.46
CA LEU A 503 -8.09 -4.17 8.11
C LEU A 503 -8.17 -2.95 7.19
N ALA A 504 -7.13 -2.66 6.41
CA ALA A 504 -7.08 -1.47 5.58
C ALA A 504 -8.05 -1.52 4.38
N PRO A 505 -8.13 -2.63 3.61
CA PRO A 505 -9.15 -2.74 2.57
C PRO A 505 -10.58 -2.75 3.14
N PHE A 506 -10.79 -3.37 4.31
CA PHE A 506 -12.10 -3.37 4.96
C PHE A 506 -12.51 -1.96 5.45
N HIS A 507 -11.57 -1.20 6.05
CA HIS A 507 -11.78 0.20 6.43
C HIS A 507 -12.12 1.08 5.23
N SER A 508 -11.45 0.84 4.10
CA SER A 508 -11.68 1.56 2.83
C SER A 508 -13.04 1.23 2.22
N LEU A 509 -13.47 -0.04 2.28
CA LEU A 509 -14.81 -0.46 1.85
C LEU A 509 -15.90 0.25 2.64
N ILE A 510 -15.79 0.30 3.98
CA ILE A 510 -16.77 0.99 4.82
C ILE A 510 -16.77 2.50 4.52
N ALA A 511 -15.60 3.10 4.28
CA ALA A 511 -15.49 4.51 3.89
C ALA A 511 -16.24 4.80 2.56
N TRP A 512 -16.11 3.91 1.56
CA TRP A 512 -16.88 4.01 0.30
C TRP A 512 -18.39 3.93 0.51
N LEU A 513 -18.85 3.05 1.40
CA LEU A 513 -20.27 2.96 1.76
C LEU A 513 -20.77 4.23 2.47
N LEU A 514 -19.96 4.79 3.37
CA LEU A 514 -20.27 6.07 4.04
C LEU A 514 -20.31 7.24 3.05
N ALA A 515 -19.36 7.32 2.11
CA ALA A 515 -19.35 8.34 1.07
C ALA A 515 -20.59 8.23 0.16
N THR A 516 -20.96 7.01 -0.23
CA THR A 516 -22.19 6.73 -1.00
C THR A 516 -23.44 7.13 -0.23
N PHE A 517 -23.50 6.81 1.07
CA PHE A 517 -24.59 7.24 1.93
C PHE A 517 -24.73 8.76 1.97
N ILE A 518 -23.62 9.52 2.06
CA ILE A 518 -23.67 11.00 2.08
C ILE A 518 -24.30 11.55 0.81
N VAL A 519 -23.96 11.02 -0.37
CA VAL A 519 -24.55 11.45 -1.66
C VAL A 519 -26.06 11.28 -1.63
N VAL A 520 -26.53 10.10 -1.25
CA VAL A 520 -27.96 9.80 -1.15
C VAL A 520 -28.62 10.65 -0.06
N HIS A 521 -27.99 10.77 1.11
CA HIS A 521 -28.50 11.53 2.25
C HIS A 521 -28.73 13.00 1.88
N VAL A 522 -27.71 13.67 1.32
CA VAL A 522 -27.82 15.07 0.89
C VAL A 522 -28.91 15.22 -0.15
N TYR A 523 -28.99 14.31 -1.13
CA TYR A 523 -30.07 14.33 -2.12
C TYR A 523 -31.46 14.24 -1.48
N MET A 524 -31.65 13.31 -0.53
CA MET A 524 -32.93 13.11 0.15
C MET A 524 -33.35 14.34 0.98
N THR A 525 -32.42 15.17 1.44
CA THR A 525 -32.79 16.45 2.08
C THR A 525 -33.52 17.40 1.12
N THR A 526 -33.33 17.24 -0.20
CA THR A 526 -33.99 18.05 -1.24
C THR A 526 -35.38 17.55 -1.64
N THR A 527 -35.89 16.50 -0.99
CA THR A 527 -37.21 15.91 -1.30
C THR A 527 -38.37 16.50 -0.47
N GLY A 528 -38.14 17.60 0.26
CA GLY A 528 -39.19 18.35 0.96
C GLY A 528 -40.05 19.19 0.01
N HIS A 529 -41.00 19.94 0.57
CA HIS A 529 -41.89 20.85 -0.17
C HIS A 529 -41.13 21.91 -0.98
N THR A 530 -39.95 22.31 -0.49
CA THR A 530 -38.94 23.02 -1.30
C THR A 530 -37.59 22.31 -1.20
N PRO A 531 -36.71 22.43 -2.22
CA PRO A 531 -35.40 21.76 -2.21
C PRO A 531 -34.49 22.13 -1.03
N LEU A 532 -34.72 23.27 -0.38
CA LEU A 532 -33.92 23.74 0.75
C LEU A 532 -34.64 23.65 2.10
N ALA A 533 -35.90 23.21 2.14
CA ALA A 533 -36.71 23.19 3.36
C ALA A 533 -36.02 22.42 4.50
N ASN A 534 -35.66 21.15 4.27
CA ASN A 534 -35.03 20.34 5.31
C ASN A 534 -33.63 20.85 5.70
N ILE A 535 -32.88 21.40 4.75
CA ILE A 535 -31.56 22.00 5.01
C ILE A 535 -31.73 23.23 5.91
N ARG A 536 -32.70 24.10 5.59
CA ARG A 536 -33.05 25.27 6.39
C ARG A 536 -33.47 24.86 7.80
N ALA A 537 -34.29 23.81 7.93
CA ALA A 537 -34.67 23.27 9.23
C ALA A 537 -33.46 22.81 10.04
N MET A 538 -32.47 22.19 9.40
CA MET A 538 -31.24 21.74 10.08
C MET A 538 -30.26 22.88 10.42
N ILE A 539 -30.38 24.05 9.79
CA ILE A 539 -29.59 25.24 10.13
C ILE A 539 -30.25 26.04 11.25
N PHE A 540 -31.54 26.34 11.12
CA PHE A 540 -32.26 27.25 12.01
C PHE A 540 -33.03 26.55 13.14
N GLY A 541 -33.40 25.28 12.97
CA GLY A 541 -34.14 24.46 13.93
C GLY A 541 -35.65 24.40 13.72
N TRP A 542 -36.19 25.27 12.87
CA TRP A 542 -37.63 25.37 12.57
C TRP A 542 -37.94 24.71 11.22
N ASP A 543 -38.95 23.83 11.21
CA ASP A 543 -39.40 23.10 10.02
C ASP A 543 -40.83 23.50 9.66
N GLU A 544 -41.14 23.55 8.37
CA GLU A 544 -42.46 23.85 7.85
C GLU A 544 -43.12 22.52 7.45
N VAL A 545 -44.04 22.03 8.28
CA VAL A 545 -44.66 20.69 8.12
C VAL A 545 -46.07 20.83 7.54
N GLU A 546 -46.42 19.98 6.57
CA GLU A 546 -47.77 19.91 6.00
C GLU A 546 -48.79 19.44 7.05
N THR A 547 -49.93 20.12 7.16
CA THR A 547 -51.03 19.68 8.03
C THR A 547 -52.04 18.86 7.24
N HIS A 548 -52.06 17.54 7.45
CA HIS A 548 -53.19 16.71 7.01
C HIS A 548 -54.35 16.92 8.00
N GLY A 549 -55.41 17.60 7.56
CA GLY A 549 -56.58 17.90 8.37
C GLY A 549 -57.13 16.64 9.04
N THR A 550 -57.08 16.59 10.36
CA THR A 550 -57.79 15.59 11.15
C THR A 550 -59.29 15.79 10.93
N GLU A 551 -59.95 14.83 10.28
CA GLU A 551 -61.41 14.72 10.33
C GLU A 551 -61.81 14.67 11.80
N SER A 552 -62.40 15.76 12.29
CA SER A 552 -63.03 15.82 13.59
C SER A 552 -64.19 14.81 13.59
N HIS A 553 -64.01 13.68 14.27
CA HIS A 553 -65.16 12.85 14.65
C HIS A 553 -66.08 13.70 15.53
N GLY A 554 -67.13 14.23 14.91
CA GLY A 554 -68.20 14.97 15.55
C GLY A 554 -68.82 14.11 16.63
N THR A 555 -68.72 14.58 17.87
CA THR A 555 -69.43 14.01 19.00
C THR A 555 -70.90 14.37 18.84
N GLU A 556 -71.74 13.41 18.42
CA GLU A 556 -73.19 13.55 18.44
C GLU A 556 -73.66 13.73 19.90
N SER A 557 -73.98 14.97 20.24
CA SER A 557 -74.81 15.31 21.39
C SER A 557 -76.26 14.95 21.07
N THR A 558 -76.69 13.74 21.42
CA THR A 558 -78.11 13.44 21.59
C THR A 558 -78.52 13.77 23.02
N GLY A 559 -79.10 14.96 23.18
CA GLY A 559 -79.95 15.30 24.32
C GLY A 559 -81.42 15.04 24.02
N ALA A 560 -82.18 14.91 25.10
CA ALA A 560 -83.65 14.84 25.24
C ALA A 560 -84.23 13.40 25.14
N THR A 561 -85.12 12.94 26.03
CA THR A 561 -86.18 13.62 26.78
C THR A 561 -86.71 12.77 27.96
N SER A 562 -87.25 13.50 28.95
CA SER A 562 -88.26 13.17 29.98
C SER A 562 -87.95 12.18 31.09
#